data_AF-A0A2V7MNU4-F1
#
_entry.id   AF-A0A2V7MNU4-F1
#
_cell.length_a   1.000
_cell.length_b   1.000
_cell.length_c   1.000
_cell.angle_alpha   90.00
_cell.angle_beta   90.00
_cell.angle_gamma   90.00
#
_symmetry.space_group_name_H-M   'P 1'
#
loop_
_entity.id
_entity.type
_entity.pdbx_description
1 polymer ?
#
loop_
_entity_poly.entity_id
_entity_poly.type
_entity_poly.pdbx_seq_one_letter_code
_entity_poly.pdbx_strand_id
1 'polypeptide(L)'
;KEDAPRIARDAAILILAYAFGYSMLGYDLIMALSAKWVSNLFGAFYFMGSFLAALMMLAILAIVLRRTMGLSDVYTSRQQHDLGKLCFGFTVFWAYLMWSQYLVIWYGNLPEETYFIFYRLSGAWRPVGILVFLLVFLIPFIGLLGEKPKKFPPTMVGFAIVSLAGIWLERYLEVVPSINHAGGPAIGMPELGITLFFGGLFFLSWAWFAGRYPIVSPRLAADALEREHH
;
A
#
# COMPACT_ATOMS: atom_id res chain seq x y z
N LYS A 1 11.03 8.34 -28.86
CA LYS A 1 9.71 7.76 -29.21
C LYS A 1 9.78 6.26 -29.54
N GLU A 2 10.93 5.73 -30.01
CA GLU A 2 11.10 4.31 -30.38
C GLU A 2 10.81 3.27 -29.28
N ASP A 3 11.09 3.54 -28.00
CA ASP A 3 10.86 2.54 -26.94
C ASP A 3 9.42 2.45 -26.44
N ALA A 4 8.56 3.43 -26.76
CA ALA A 4 7.21 3.51 -26.22
C ALA A 4 6.37 2.24 -26.42
N PRO A 5 6.31 1.61 -27.62
CA PRO A 5 5.56 0.38 -27.81
C PRO A 5 6.13 -0.80 -27.00
N ARG A 6 7.46 -0.88 -26.85
CA ARG A 6 8.11 -1.92 -26.04
C ARG A 6 7.76 -1.75 -24.56
N ILE A 7 7.90 -0.53 -24.03
CA ILE A 7 7.55 -0.22 -22.64
C ILE A 7 6.07 -0.53 -22.37
N ALA A 8 5.17 -0.16 -23.29
CA ALA A 8 3.74 -0.43 -23.14
C ALA A 8 3.44 -1.94 -23.09
N ARG A 9 4.05 -2.74 -23.98
CA ARG A 9 3.91 -4.19 -23.98
C ARG A 9 4.43 -4.80 -22.67
N ASP A 10 5.64 -4.42 -22.27
CA ASP A 10 6.30 -5.01 -21.10
C ASP A 10 5.56 -4.59 -19.80
N ALA A 11 5.02 -3.37 -19.74
CA ALA A 11 4.16 -2.91 -18.65
C ALA A 11 2.85 -3.70 -18.58
N ALA A 12 2.20 -4.00 -19.71
CA ALA A 12 0.99 -4.81 -19.72
C ALA A 12 1.23 -6.22 -19.17
N ILE A 13 2.33 -6.85 -19.57
CA ILE A 13 2.75 -8.16 -19.04
C ILE A 13 3.00 -8.07 -17.53
N LEU A 14 3.73 -7.04 -17.08
CA LEU A 14 4.06 -6.86 -15.67
C LEU A 14 2.82 -6.64 -14.81
N ILE A 15 1.85 -5.84 -15.28
CA ILE A 15 0.60 -5.59 -14.53
C ILE A 15 -0.17 -6.89 -14.33
N LEU A 16 -0.31 -7.70 -15.38
CA LEU A 16 -1.01 -8.99 -15.30
C LEU A 16 -0.26 -9.97 -14.39
N ALA A 17 1.06 -10.07 -14.54
CA ALA A 17 1.90 -10.92 -13.71
C ALA A 17 1.88 -10.51 -12.24
N TYR A 18 1.88 -9.19 -11.96
CA TYR A 18 1.77 -8.64 -10.61
C TYR A 18 0.42 -8.98 -9.98
N ALA A 19 -0.68 -8.67 -10.66
CA ALA A 19 -2.02 -8.92 -10.15
C ALA A 19 -2.25 -10.42 -9.87
N PHE A 20 -1.86 -11.28 -10.82
CA PHE A 20 -1.98 -12.73 -10.66
C PHE A 20 -1.05 -13.26 -9.56
N GLY A 21 0.24 -12.92 -9.62
CA GLY A 21 1.26 -13.42 -8.72
C GLY A 21 0.99 -13.02 -7.26
N TYR A 22 0.68 -11.75 -7.00
CA TYR A 22 0.33 -11.31 -5.65
C TYR A 22 -1.01 -11.89 -5.17
N SER A 23 -1.98 -12.12 -6.05
CA SER A 23 -3.22 -12.81 -5.65
C SER A 23 -2.92 -14.24 -5.18
N MET A 24 -2.07 -14.98 -5.92
CA MET A 24 -1.64 -16.32 -5.53
C MET A 24 -0.88 -16.29 -4.20
N LEU A 25 0.03 -15.32 -3.99
CA LEU A 25 0.72 -15.16 -2.71
C LEU A 25 -0.24 -14.86 -1.56
N GLY A 26 -1.26 -14.03 -1.77
CA GLY A 26 -2.30 -13.77 -0.78
C GLY A 26 -3.05 -15.05 -0.39
N TYR A 27 -3.41 -15.87 -1.39
CA TYR A 27 -4.06 -17.15 -1.14
C TYR A 27 -3.15 -18.13 -0.38
N ASP A 28 -1.91 -18.31 -0.85
CA ASP A 28 -1.00 -19.32 -0.31
C ASP A 28 -0.43 -18.94 1.06
N LEU A 29 -0.07 -17.67 1.27
CA LEU A 29 0.61 -17.23 2.50
C LEU A 29 -0.33 -16.78 3.59
N ILE A 30 -1.56 -16.37 3.26
CA ILE A 30 -2.51 -15.80 4.22
C ILE A 30 -3.80 -16.60 4.28
N MET A 31 -4.49 -16.79 3.15
CA MET A 31 -5.77 -17.50 3.13
C MET A 31 -5.61 -18.95 3.58
N ALA A 32 -4.54 -19.62 3.17
CA ALA A 32 -4.25 -21.01 3.54
C ALA A 32 -4.04 -21.24 5.05
N LEU A 33 -3.70 -20.19 5.82
CA LEU A 33 -3.63 -20.27 7.29
C LEU A 33 -5.01 -20.54 7.93
N SER A 34 -6.08 -20.35 7.17
CA SER A 34 -7.46 -20.57 7.58
C SER A 34 -8.17 -21.44 6.55
N ALA A 35 -7.80 -22.71 6.49
CA ALA A 35 -8.19 -23.66 5.43
C ALA A 35 -9.70 -23.81 5.16
N LYS A 36 -10.58 -23.43 6.10
CA LYS A 36 -12.04 -23.48 5.91
C LYS A 36 -12.61 -22.17 5.34
N TRP A 37 -11.85 -21.09 5.36
CA TRP A 37 -12.25 -19.79 4.87
C TRP A 37 -11.76 -19.58 3.44
N VAL A 38 -12.66 -19.17 2.56
CA VAL A 38 -12.36 -18.89 1.16
C VAL A 38 -12.98 -17.55 0.78
N SER A 39 -12.23 -16.72 0.08
CA SER A 39 -12.75 -15.49 -0.51
C SER A 39 -12.01 -15.15 -1.80
N ASN A 40 -12.75 -15.15 -2.91
CA ASN A 40 -12.18 -14.81 -4.22
C ASN A 40 -11.65 -13.36 -4.24
N LEU A 41 -12.32 -12.44 -3.54
CA LEU A 41 -11.94 -11.03 -3.49
C LEU A 41 -10.65 -10.79 -2.70
N PHE A 42 -10.25 -11.73 -1.83
CA PHE A 42 -9.10 -11.57 -0.95
C PHE A 42 -7.78 -11.38 -1.72
N GLY A 43 -7.59 -12.08 -2.84
CA GLY A 43 -6.41 -11.90 -3.69
C GLY A 43 -6.31 -10.46 -4.20
N ALA A 44 -7.43 -9.91 -4.67
CA ALA A 44 -7.52 -8.52 -5.10
C ALA A 44 -7.29 -7.52 -3.96
N PHE A 45 -7.85 -7.81 -2.79
CA PHE A 45 -7.64 -7.00 -1.60
C PHE A 45 -6.15 -6.93 -1.22
N TYR A 46 -5.46 -8.07 -1.21
CA TYR A 46 -4.05 -8.16 -0.86
C TYR A 46 -3.12 -7.42 -1.84
N PHE A 47 -3.27 -7.64 -3.15
CA PHE A 47 -2.37 -7.00 -4.12
C PHE A 47 -2.65 -5.49 -4.23
N MET A 48 -3.91 -5.07 -4.13
CA MET A 48 -4.25 -3.64 -4.19
C MET A 48 -3.85 -2.90 -2.92
N GLY A 49 -3.94 -3.53 -1.75
CA GLY A 49 -3.36 -3.00 -0.52
C GLY A 49 -1.84 -2.86 -0.62
N SER A 50 -1.16 -3.83 -1.23
CA SER A 50 0.28 -3.75 -1.52
C SER A 50 0.63 -2.62 -2.50
N PHE A 51 -0.21 -2.40 -3.52
CA PHE A 51 -0.05 -1.31 -4.48
C PHE A 51 -0.25 0.06 -3.81
N LEU A 52 -1.23 0.20 -2.91
CA LEU A 52 -1.41 1.40 -2.10
C LEU A 52 -0.17 1.70 -1.24
N ALA A 53 0.41 0.68 -0.59
CA ALA A 53 1.65 0.84 0.17
C ALA A 53 2.80 1.34 -0.73
N ALA A 54 2.92 0.78 -1.95
CA ALA A 54 3.93 1.22 -2.91
C ALA A 54 3.75 2.69 -3.32
N LEU A 55 2.51 3.16 -3.55
CA LEU A 55 2.22 4.56 -3.85
C LEU A 55 2.57 5.48 -2.68
N MET A 56 2.23 5.09 -1.46
CA MET A 56 2.55 5.87 -0.25
C MET A 56 4.06 5.97 -0.03
N MET A 57 4.79 4.86 -0.21
CA MET A 57 6.26 4.86 -0.16
C MET A 57 6.88 5.70 -1.29
N LEU A 58 6.33 5.61 -2.50
CA LEU A 58 6.76 6.42 -3.64
C LEU A 58 6.59 7.92 -3.35
N ALA A 59 5.49 8.33 -2.72
CA ALA A 59 5.28 9.72 -2.32
C ALA A 59 6.35 10.22 -1.33
N ILE A 60 6.69 9.39 -0.34
CA ILE A 60 7.76 9.71 0.62
C ILE A 60 9.10 9.83 -0.10
N LEU A 61 9.48 8.83 -0.89
CA LEU A 61 10.76 8.81 -1.60
C LEU A 61 10.88 9.97 -2.60
N ALA A 62 9.82 10.28 -3.35
CA ALA A 62 9.81 11.40 -4.29
C ALA A 62 10.02 12.74 -3.58
N ILE A 63 9.37 12.96 -2.43
CA ILE A 63 9.55 14.18 -1.63
C ILE A 63 10.96 14.28 -1.05
N VAL A 64 11.50 13.18 -0.54
CA VAL A 64 12.87 13.13 0.01
C VAL A 64 13.89 13.42 -1.08
N LEU A 65 13.80 12.74 -2.22
CA LEU A 65 14.69 12.90 -3.36
C LEU A 65 14.63 14.30 -3.97
N ARG A 66 13.42 14.88 -4.07
CA ARG A 66 13.24 16.26 -4.53
C ARG A 66 14.11 17.23 -3.72
N ARG A 67 14.13 17.04 -2.39
CA ARG A 67 14.90 17.90 -1.49
C ARG A 67 16.39 17.60 -1.52
N THR A 68 16.80 16.33 -1.49
CA THR A 68 18.22 15.95 -1.39
C THR A 68 18.98 16.15 -2.69
N MET A 69 18.31 16.03 -3.85
CA MET A 69 18.93 16.13 -5.17
C MET A 69 18.61 17.43 -5.92
N GLY A 70 17.86 18.36 -5.30
CA GLY A 70 17.52 19.64 -5.94
C GLY A 70 16.61 19.51 -7.17
N LEU A 71 15.70 18.53 -7.19
CA LEU A 71 14.84 18.22 -8.35
C LEU A 71 13.57 19.08 -8.39
N SER A 72 13.63 20.34 -7.94
CA SER A 72 12.46 21.23 -7.87
C SER A 72 11.79 21.46 -9.22
N ASP A 73 12.59 21.44 -10.29
CA ASP A 73 12.17 21.80 -11.64
C ASP A 73 11.61 20.58 -12.40
N VAL A 74 12.00 19.38 -11.99
CA VAL A 74 11.55 18.11 -12.59
C VAL A 74 10.33 17.55 -11.83
N TYR A 75 10.34 17.65 -10.49
CA TYR A 75 9.23 17.23 -9.65
C TYR A 75 8.61 18.46 -8.99
N THR A 76 7.62 19.02 -9.69
CA THR A 76 6.94 20.25 -9.30
C THR A 76 5.75 19.96 -8.37
N SER A 77 5.11 21.03 -7.91
CA SER A 77 3.87 20.94 -7.12
C SER A 77 2.74 20.24 -7.89
N ARG A 78 2.79 20.23 -9.23
CA ARG A 78 1.80 19.55 -10.09
C ARG A 78 1.93 18.04 -9.99
N GLN A 79 3.12 17.47 -10.24
CA GLN A 79 3.35 16.02 -10.11
C GLN A 79 3.10 15.56 -8.67
N GLN A 80 3.47 16.36 -7.67
CA GLN A 80 3.18 16.04 -6.28
C GLN A 80 1.67 15.97 -6.01
N HIS A 81 0.90 16.92 -6.56
CA HIS A 81 -0.55 16.88 -6.42
C HIS A 81 -1.16 15.67 -7.14
N ASP A 82 -0.67 15.33 -8.33
CA ASP A 82 -1.13 14.16 -9.09
C ASP A 82 -0.83 12.85 -8.34
N LEU A 83 0.36 12.71 -7.76
CA LEU A 83 0.70 11.56 -6.91
C LEU A 83 -0.18 11.51 -5.66
N GLY A 84 -0.47 12.66 -5.04
CA GLY A 84 -1.40 12.75 -3.92
C GLY A 84 -2.84 12.35 -4.29
N LYS A 85 -3.31 12.66 -5.50
CA LYS A 85 -4.62 12.20 -6.01
C LYS A 85 -4.65 10.69 -6.21
N LEU A 86 -3.56 10.10 -6.73
CA LEU A 86 -3.44 8.64 -6.83
C LEU A 86 -3.47 7.99 -5.44
N CYS A 87 -2.68 8.48 -4.49
CA CYS A 87 -2.69 7.96 -3.11
C CYS A 87 -4.09 8.01 -2.50
N PHE A 88 -4.78 9.15 -2.61
CA PHE A 88 -6.15 9.30 -2.13
C PHE A 88 -7.13 8.36 -2.84
N GLY A 89 -7.06 8.26 -4.17
CA GLY A 89 -7.92 7.38 -4.95
C GLY A 89 -7.78 5.92 -4.55
N PHE A 90 -6.54 5.45 -4.34
CA PHE A 90 -6.28 4.07 -3.90
C PHE A 90 -6.60 3.84 -2.42
N THR A 91 -6.52 4.85 -1.56
CA THR A 91 -7.07 4.80 -0.19
C THR A 91 -8.59 4.55 -0.21
N VAL A 92 -9.33 5.26 -1.06
CA VAL A 92 -10.78 5.03 -1.23
C VAL A 92 -11.04 3.65 -1.83
N PHE A 93 -10.24 3.24 -2.82
CA PHE A 93 -10.38 1.94 -3.45
C PHE A 93 -10.12 0.78 -2.48
N TRP A 94 -9.13 0.91 -1.60
CA TRP A 94 -8.90 -0.05 -0.53
C TRP A 94 -10.13 -0.21 0.37
N ALA A 95 -10.74 0.91 0.78
CA ALA A 95 -11.94 0.86 1.61
C ALA A 95 -13.14 0.24 0.88
N TYR A 96 -13.25 0.49 -0.43
CA TYR A 96 -14.24 -0.17 -1.27
C TYR A 96 -14.05 -1.69 -1.29
N LEU A 97 -12.82 -2.19 -1.46
CA LEU A 97 -12.56 -3.63 -1.46
C LEU A 97 -12.82 -4.27 -0.09
N MET A 98 -12.32 -3.63 0.98
CA MET A 98 -12.58 -4.07 2.36
C MET A 98 -14.08 -4.17 2.64
N TRP A 99 -14.83 -3.12 2.30
CA TRP A 99 -16.27 -3.08 2.49
C TRP A 99 -17.01 -4.10 1.62
N SER A 100 -16.62 -4.25 0.35
CA SER A 100 -17.22 -5.22 -0.57
C SER A 100 -17.02 -6.65 -0.10
N GLN A 101 -15.86 -6.96 0.49
CA GLN A 101 -15.59 -8.25 1.11
C GLN A 101 -16.44 -8.44 2.37
N TYR A 102 -16.42 -7.47 3.27
CA TYR A 102 -17.13 -7.53 4.54
C TYR A 102 -18.64 -7.67 4.36
N LEU A 103 -19.24 -6.83 3.52
CA LEU A 103 -20.69 -6.74 3.37
C LEU A 103 -21.30 -8.05 2.87
N VAL A 104 -20.67 -8.69 1.88
CA VAL A 104 -21.17 -9.95 1.30
C VAL A 104 -21.08 -11.08 2.32
N ILE A 105 -19.95 -11.21 3.02
CA ILE A 105 -19.76 -12.25 4.05
C ILE A 105 -20.72 -12.03 5.22
N TRP A 106 -20.87 -10.78 5.68
CA TRP A 106 -21.77 -10.44 6.77
C TRP A 106 -23.24 -10.68 6.41
N TYR A 107 -23.66 -10.28 5.20
CA TYR A 107 -25.03 -10.45 4.74
C TYR A 107 -25.39 -11.91 4.46
N GLY A 108 -24.46 -12.67 3.85
CA GLY A 108 -24.65 -14.10 3.60
C GLY A 108 -24.68 -14.95 4.88
N ASN A 109 -23.95 -14.51 5.92
CA ASN A 109 -23.91 -15.11 7.25
C ASN A 109 -23.69 -16.64 7.27
N LEU A 110 -22.88 -17.16 6.35
CA LEU A 110 -22.49 -18.57 6.30
C LEU A 110 -21.43 -18.84 7.38
N PRO A 111 -21.62 -19.83 8.27
CA PRO A 111 -20.68 -20.11 9.37
C PRO A 111 -19.22 -20.34 8.92
N GLU A 112 -19.05 -20.96 7.76
CA GLU A 112 -17.75 -21.28 7.16
C GLU A 112 -16.99 -20.03 6.68
N GLU A 113 -17.69 -18.96 6.30
CA GLU A 113 -17.08 -17.73 5.76
C GLU A 113 -16.97 -16.62 6.81
N THR A 114 -17.88 -16.61 7.78
CA THR A 114 -18.00 -15.54 8.77
C THR A 114 -16.89 -15.58 9.82
N TYR A 115 -16.44 -16.77 10.24
CA TYR A 115 -15.52 -16.89 11.39
C TYR A 115 -14.23 -16.07 11.23
N PHE A 116 -13.68 -15.99 10.02
CA PHE A 116 -12.43 -15.25 9.76
C PHE A 116 -12.58 -13.75 10.08
N ILE A 117 -13.68 -13.15 9.62
CA ILE A 117 -13.96 -11.72 9.81
C ILE A 117 -14.41 -11.44 11.24
N PHE A 118 -15.31 -12.26 11.77
CA PHE A 118 -15.83 -12.05 13.14
C PHE A 118 -14.72 -12.13 14.18
N TYR A 119 -13.79 -13.09 14.05
CA TYR A 119 -12.67 -13.21 14.98
C TYR A 119 -11.77 -11.97 14.97
N ARG A 120 -11.64 -11.29 13.83
CA ARG A 120 -10.81 -10.07 13.64
C ARG A 120 -11.49 -8.77 14.04
N LEU A 121 -12.82 -8.75 14.09
CA LEU A 121 -13.62 -7.57 14.41
C LEU A 121 -14.28 -7.63 15.80
N SER A 122 -14.02 -8.69 16.57
CA SER A 122 -14.58 -8.90 17.90
C SER A 122 -13.51 -9.17 18.95
N GLY A 123 -13.93 -9.22 20.22
CA GLY A 123 -13.06 -9.55 21.36
C GLY A 123 -11.80 -8.68 21.43
N ALA A 124 -10.66 -9.33 21.69
CA ALA A 124 -9.36 -8.68 21.84
C ALA A 124 -8.80 -8.06 20.54
N TRP A 125 -9.32 -8.48 19.37
CA TRP A 125 -8.84 -8.03 18.06
C TRP A 125 -9.54 -6.78 17.54
N ARG A 126 -10.73 -6.48 18.07
CA ARG A 126 -11.52 -5.30 17.69
C ARG A 126 -10.72 -3.98 17.71
N PRO A 127 -9.88 -3.67 18.73
CA PRO A 127 -9.09 -2.44 18.71
C PRO A 127 -8.12 -2.36 17.51
N VAL A 128 -7.50 -3.48 17.12
CA VAL A 128 -6.60 -3.54 15.97
C VAL A 128 -7.38 -3.33 14.68
N GLY A 129 -8.53 -3.98 14.51
CA GLY A 129 -9.40 -3.77 13.35
C GLY A 129 -9.85 -2.31 13.19
N ILE A 130 -10.24 -1.66 14.30
CA ILE A 130 -10.58 -0.23 14.29
C ILE A 130 -9.35 0.61 13.89
N LEU A 131 -8.18 0.31 14.45
CA LEU A 131 -6.96 1.06 14.16
C LEU A 131 -6.56 0.93 12.68
N VAL A 132 -6.66 -0.27 12.08
CA VAL A 132 -6.44 -0.48 10.64
C VAL A 132 -7.38 0.40 9.82
N PHE A 133 -8.69 0.37 10.12
CA PHE A 133 -9.66 1.21 9.41
C PHE A 133 -9.34 2.71 9.52
N LEU A 134 -8.92 3.17 10.70
CA LEU A 134 -8.56 4.57 10.92
C LEU A 134 -7.30 4.97 10.14
N LEU A 135 -6.24 4.15 10.21
CA LEU A 135 -4.93 4.46 9.64
C LEU A 135 -4.88 4.30 8.12
N VAL A 136 -5.52 3.27 7.57
CA VAL A 136 -5.51 3.01 6.12
C VAL A 136 -6.54 3.84 5.38
N PHE A 137 -7.70 4.10 6.00
CA PHE A 137 -8.79 4.81 5.35
C PHE A 137 -9.15 6.14 6.00
N LEU A 138 -9.70 6.17 7.22
CA LEU A 138 -10.40 7.38 7.68
C LEU A 138 -9.49 8.61 7.79
N ILE A 139 -8.31 8.46 8.39
CA ILE A 139 -7.33 9.54 8.56
C ILE A 139 -6.80 10.02 7.19
N PRO A 140 -6.25 9.15 6.32
CA PRO A 140 -5.80 9.60 5.00
C PRO A 140 -6.94 10.08 4.10
N PHE A 141 -8.16 9.55 4.24
CA PHE A 141 -9.33 10.04 3.49
C PHE A 141 -9.65 11.49 3.83
N ILE A 142 -9.80 11.81 5.12
CA ILE A 142 -10.07 13.19 5.57
C ILE A 142 -8.87 14.09 5.27
N GLY A 143 -7.67 13.61 5.58
CA GLY A 143 -6.43 14.35 5.44
C GLY A 143 -6.08 14.69 3.99
N LEU A 144 -6.29 13.75 3.07
CA LEU A 144 -6.02 13.91 1.65
C LEU A 144 -7.27 14.27 0.86
N LEU A 145 -8.36 14.76 1.48
CA LEU A 145 -9.53 15.22 0.73
C LEU A 145 -9.19 16.52 -0.03
N GLY A 146 -8.62 17.49 0.68
CA GLY A 146 -8.23 18.80 0.12
C GLY A 146 -7.00 18.74 -0.79
N GLU A 147 -6.81 19.79 -1.58
CA GLU A 147 -5.63 19.98 -2.42
C GLU A 147 -4.38 20.34 -1.60
N LYS A 148 -4.53 21.25 -0.63
CA LYS A 148 -3.40 21.77 0.17
C LYS A 148 -2.58 20.66 0.86
N PRO A 149 -3.19 19.65 1.51
CA PRO A 149 -2.43 18.60 2.19
C PRO A 149 -1.64 17.70 1.23
N LYS A 150 -2.10 17.55 -0.01
CA LYS A 150 -1.39 16.78 -1.06
C LYS A 150 -0.16 17.54 -1.57
N LYS A 151 -0.25 18.87 -1.68
CA LYS A 151 0.84 19.74 -2.17
C LYS A 151 1.85 20.12 -1.11
N PHE A 152 1.48 20.11 0.17
CA PHE A 152 2.40 20.42 1.25
C PHE A 152 3.17 19.16 1.68
N PRO A 153 4.51 19.11 1.51
CA PRO A 153 5.26 17.87 1.69
C PRO A 153 5.18 17.24 3.09
N PRO A 154 5.25 18.00 4.21
CA PRO A 154 5.14 17.40 5.54
C PRO A 154 3.80 16.71 5.79
N THR A 155 2.68 17.28 5.33
CA THR A 155 1.37 16.63 5.48
C THR A 155 1.25 15.39 4.61
N MET A 156 1.73 15.45 3.36
CA MET A 156 1.71 14.29 2.47
C MET A 156 2.54 13.12 3.04
N VAL A 157 3.75 13.41 3.54
CA VAL A 157 4.60 12.40 4.20
C VAL A 157 3.93 11.85 5.46
N GLY A 158 3.31 12.72 6.28
CA GLY A 158 2.59 12.28 7.48
C GLY A 158 1.48 11.29 7.15
N PHE A 159 0.60 11.59 6.19
CA PHE A 159 -0.48 10.69 5.79
C PHE A 159 0.03 9.41 5.13
N ALA A 160 1.12 9.49 4.37
CA ALA A 160 1.76 8.30 3.79
C ALA A 160 2.32 7.36 4.87
N ILE A 161 3.01 7.89 5.89
CA ILE A 161 3.52 7.09 7.02
C ILE A 161 2.37 6.46 7.81
N VAL A 162 1.32 7.23 8.09
CA VAL A 162 0.09 6.75 8.76
C VAL A 162 -0.52 5.58 7.99
N SER A 163 -0.65 5.72 6.66
CA SER A 163 -1.20 4.67 5.80
C SER A 163 -0.31 3.43 5.75
N LEU A 164 1.01 3.60 5.66
CA LEU A 164 1.98 2.49 5.68
C LEU A 164 1.93 1.72 7.01
N ALA A 165 1.83 2.43 8.14
CA ALA A 165 1.66 1.80 9.45
C ALA A 165 0.31 1.06 9.54
N GLY A 166 -0.75 1.62 8.97
CA GLY A 166 -2.05 0.96 8.85
C GLY A 166 -1.99 -0.32 8.02
N ILE A 167 -1.31 -0.30 6.87
CA ILE A 167 -1.17 -1.48 5.99
C ILE A 167 -0.30 -2.54 6.67
N TRP A 168 0.73 -2.15 7.44
CA TRP A 168 1.48 -3.10 8.26
C TRP A 168 0.59 -3.77 9.31
N LEU A 169 -0.25 -2.99 10.02
CA LEU A 169 -1.21 -3.53 10.98
C LEU A 169 -2.28 -4.40 10.33
N GLU A 170 -2.69 -4.09 9.10
CA GLU A 170 -3.60 -4.92 8.31
C GLU A 170 -3.01 -6.31 8.07
N ARG A 171 -1.73 -6.40 7.64
CA ARG A 171 -1.06 -7.69 7.46
C ARG A 171 -0.92 -8.46 8.77
N TYR A 172 -0.65 -7.75 9.86
CA TYR A 172 -0.65 -8.34 11.20
C TYR A 172 -2.03 -8.93 11.55
N LEU A 173 -3.10 -8.16 11.33
CA LEU A 173 -4.48 -8.58 11.59
C LEU A 173 -4.95 -9.71 10.67
N GLU A 174 -4.45 -9.79 9.45
CA GLU A 174 -4.78 -10.87 8.53
C GLU A 174 -4.10 -12.19 8.89
N VAL A 175 -2.85 -12.15 9.37
CA VAL A 175 -2.04 -13.35 9.62
C VAL A 175 -2.18 -13.86 11.06
N VAL A 176 -1.94 -13.00 12.05
CA VAL A 176 -1.72 -13.44 13.44
C VAL A 176 -2.95 -14.11 14.07
N PRO A 177 -4.18 -13.63 13.89
CA PRO A 177 -5.37 -14.29 14.43
C PRO A 177 -5.57 -15.73 13.92
N SER A 178 -4.98 -16.09 12.78
CA SER A 178 -5.07 -17.45 12.24
C SER A 178 -4.05 -18.42 12.85
N ILE A 179 -3.00 -17.93 13.50
CA ILE A 179 -1.90 -18.77 14.03
C ILE A 179 -1.72 -18.67 15.54
N ASN A 180 -2.41 -17.75 16.21
CA ASN A 180 -2.20 -17.45 17.63
C ASN A 180 -3.08 -18.25 18.60
N HIS A 181 -3.80 -19.27 18.12
CA HIS A 181 -4.61 -20.19 18.93
C HIS A 181 -5.56 -19.52 19.93
N ALA A 182 -6.37 -18.56 19.47
CA ALA A 182 -7.32 -17.79 20.27
C ALA A 182 -6.69 -16.71 21.20
N GLY A 183 -5.40 -16.43 21.07
CA GLY A 183 -4.73 -15.34 21.79
C GLY A 183 -5.23 -13.94 21.40
N GLY A 184 -4.88 -12.94 22.20
CA GLY A 184 -5.04 -11.53 21.84
C GLY A 184 -3.92 -11.03 20.93
N PRO A 185 -3.98 -9.75 20.50
CA PRO A 185 -2.87 -9.11 19.82
C PRO A 185 -1.67 -9.00 20.78
N ALA A 186 -0.51 -9.44 20.30
CA ALA A 186 0.77 -9.33 20.97
C ALA A 186 1.79 -8.82 19.95
N ILE A 187 2.14 -7.54 20.04
CA ILE A 187 3.22 -6.94 19.25
C ILE A 187 4.43 -6.85 20.18
N GLY A 188 5.44 -7.67 19.92
CA GLY A 188 6.64 -7.77 20.73
C GLY A 188 7.91 -7.61 19.90
N MET A 189 9.00 -8.13 20.46
CA MET A 189 10.31 -8.12 19.82
C MET A 189 10.36 -8.88 18.48
N PRO A 190 9.64 -10.01 18.28
CA PRO A 190 9.63 -10.69 16.99
C PRO A 190 9.07 -9.82 15.87
N GLU A 191 7.92 -9.18 16.09
CA GLU A 191 7.26 -8.32 15.10
C GLU A 191 8.13 -7.12 14.73
N LEU A 192 8.73 -6.47 15.74
CA LEU A 192 9.64 -5.35 15.52
C LEU A 192 10.93 -5.79 14.81
N GLY A 193 11.52 -6.91 15.23
CA GLY A 193 12.76 -7.45 14.66
C GLY A 193 12.61 -7.80 13.17
N ILE A 194 11.54 -8.51 12.81
CA ILE A 194 11.24 -8.87 11.41
C ILE A 194 10.96 -7.61 10.58
N THR A 195 10.20 -6.66 11.14
CA THR A 195 9.88 -5.39 10.45
C THR A 195 11.14 -4.57 10.18
N LEU A 196 12.02 -4.43 11.17
CA LEU A 196 13.30 -3.73 11.01
C LEU A 196 14.24 -4.46 10.04
N PHE A 197 14.26 -5.80 10.07
CA PHE A 197 15.08 -6.60 9.17
C PHE A 197 14.67 -6.41 7.71
N PHE A 198 13.40 -6.66 7.37
CA PHE A 198 12.92 -6.51 5.99
C PHE A 198 12.84 -5.05 5.54
N GLY A 199 12.50 -4.12 6.43
CA GLY A 199 12.57 -2.69 6.16
C GLY A 199 14.00 -2.24 5.86
N GLY A 200 14.97 -2.72 6.64
CA GLY A 200 16.39 -2.47 6.42
C GLY A 200 16.88 -3.04 5.09
N LEU A 201 16.51 -4.28 4.76
CA LEU A 201 16.82 -4.89 3.46
C LEU A 201 16.21 -4.11 2.28
N PHE A 202 14.97 -3.64 2.43
CA PHE A 202 14.32 -2.80 1.42
C PHE A 202 15.11 -1.51 1.17
N PHE A 203 15.44 -0.77 2.24
CA PHE A 203 16.20 0.48 2.10
C PHE A 203 17.63 0.24 1.62
N LEU A 204 18.26 -0.87 1.99
CA LEU A 204 19.57 -1.27 1.48
C LEU A 204 19.50 -1.55 -0.03
N SER A 205 18.52 -2.33 -0.47
CA SER A 205 18.31 -2.62 -1.90
C SER A 205 18.05 -1.35 -2.69
N TRP A 206 17.21 -0.45 -2.15
CA TRP A 206 16.91 0.83 -2.78
C TRP A 206 18.14 1.73 -2.85
N ALA A 207 18.91 1.85 -1.76
CA ALA A 207 20.14 2.66 -1.72
C ALA A 207 21.21 2.10 -2.66
N TRP A 208 21.34 0.77 -2.73
CA TRP A 208 22.25 0.10 -3.67
C TRP A 208 21.88 0.41 -5.13
N PHE A 209 20.59 0.36 -5.47
CA PHE A 209 20.10 0.76 -6.78
C PHE A 209 20.39 2.25 -7.08
N ALA A 210 20.06 3.13 -6.12
CA ALA A 210 20.26 4.57 -6.22
C ALA A 210 21.74 4.98 -6.38
N GLY A 211 22.68 4.22 -5.80
CA GLY A 211 24.11 4.44 -5.95
C GLY A 211 24.69 3.91 -7.26
N ARG A 212 24.02 2.96 -7.92
CA ARG A 212 24.52 2.31 -9.15
C ARG A 212 23.94 2.90 -10.43
N TYR A 213 22.70 3.39 -10.38
CA TYR A 213 21.95 3.88 -11.53
C TYR A 213 21.42 5.30 -11.29
N PRO A 214 21.29 6.12 -12.34
CA PRO A 214 20.68 7.44 -12.21
C PRO A 214 19.20 7.29 -11.83
N ILE A 215 18.82 7.85 -10.68
CA ILE A 215 17.44 7.79 -10.15
C ILE A 215 16.45 8.44 -11.12
N VAL A 216 16.87 9.55 -11.73
CA VAL A 216 16.10 10.25 -12.75
C VAL A 216 16.74 9.99 -14.10
N SER A 217 15.96 9.43 -15.02
CA SER A 217 16.40 9.29 -16.41
C SER A 217 16.56 10.68 -17.04
N PRO A 218 17.73 11.02 -17.62
CA PRO A 218 17.96 12.33 -18.25
C PRO A 218 16.92 12.64 -19.35
N ARG A 219 16.49 11.60 -20.07
CA ARG A 219 15.46 11.73 -21.11
C ARG A 219 14.09 12.09 -20.52
N LEU A 220 13.69 11.46 -19.42
CA LEU A 220 12.40 11.76 -18.78
C LEU A 220 12.43 13.12 -18.06
N ALA A 221 13.59 13.54 -17.54
CA ALA A 221 13.76 14.87 -16.99
C ALA A 221 13.58 15.96 -18.06
N ALA A 222 14.18 15.77 -19.25
CA ALA A 222 14.00 16.70 -20.37
C ALA A 222 12.53 16.79 -20.80
N ASP A 223 11.85 15.65 -20.99
CA ASP A 223 10.43 15.61 -21.34
C ASP A 223 9.56 16.29 -20.25
N ALA A 224 9.92 16.15 -18.97
CA ALA A 224 9.20 16.80 -17.87
C ALA A 224 9.37 18.33 -17.87
N LEU A 225 10.59 18.81 -18.12
CA LEU A 225 10.89 20.24 -18.22
C LEU A 225 10.15 20.89 -19.40
N GLU A 226 10.12 20.23 -20.56
CA GLU A 226 9.34 20.71 -21.72
C GLU A 226 7.85 20.84 -21.39
N ARG A 227 7.27 19.86 -20.70
CA ARG A 227 5.84 19.87 -20.32
C ARG A 227 5.48 20.88 -19.24
N GLU A 228 6.42 21.32 -18.42
CA GLU A 228 6.19 22.37 -17.42
C GLU A 228 6.28 23.78 -18.04
N HIS A 229 6.99 23.93 -19.16
CA HIS A 229 7.05 25.19 -19.91
C HIS A 229 5.82 25.44 -20.80
N HIS A 230 4.95 24.43 -20.99
CA HIS A 230 3.74 24.46 -21.82
C HIS A 230 2.47 24.33 -20.98
#